data_AF-A0A7W0N8U5-F1
#
_entry.id   AF-A0A7W0N8U5-F1
#
_cell.length_a   1.000
_cell.length_b   1.000
_cell.length_c   1.000
_cell.angle_alpha   90.00
_cell.angle_beta   90.00
_cell.angle_gamma   90.00
#
_symmetry.space_group_name_H-M   'P 1'
#
loop_
_entity.id
_entity.type
_entity.pdbx_description
1 polymer ?
#
loop_
_entity_poly.entity_id
_entity_poly.type
_entity_poly.pdbx_seq_one_letter_code
_entity_poly.pdbx_strand_id
1 'polypeptide(L)'
;MSEPITLTEPVVQPVPAEGENDTAPGDSHGGIIAWEERQAVEAIRAALAALGIDTGARPIDLRPIPFAGTWGSATSICRALASDLVTRELETGGGLADLSKKESKRLVNERVPARAQALAEGVAAQVREAGGFAAIEAANGYVNLSYDANAIAARLIGEVLAAGDAYGHAPARSERVMVEHSQPNTHKAFHIGHLRNSCLGIATSNILAAAGYPVLQATYIGDIGMHVIKCLWCYERFHRGEEPDDPAGRGRWLGEIYAESDARLNYRVEVFAFLHLLAREDEAFVAAIDRSLKYLWRKNADGEDIAYLLGRFIHSQEIKEELLRDPGVIAKFWPIVGDQLRDEVDNPKPYVPIEGVPEPTTTPEERLARWEALAPMMEAWWLEVPTWRDEVRETFQRWERQEPDFVRLWEETRAWSLADFQRIFTELGARFDVWFFESEVEDEGRQIVQDLLERGIAEISDGL
;
A
#
# COMPACT_ATOMS: atom_id res chain seq x y z
N MET A 1 -4.75 5.53 -43.25
CA MET A 1 -6.17 5.76 -42.98
C MET A 1 -6.68 4.54 -42.23
N SER A 2 -6.59 4.60 -40.90
CA SER A 2 -6.98 3.54 -39.98
C SER A 2 -8.31 3.96 -39.36
N GLU A 3 -9.31 3.08 -39.36
CA GLU A 3 -10.66 3.38 -38.88
C GLU A 3 -10.67 3.75 -37.38
N PRO A 4 -11.62 4.61 -36.94
CA PRO A 4 -11.75 4.97 -35.54
C PRO A 4 -12.25 3.78 -34.72
N ILE A 5 -11.53 3.45 -33.65
CA ILE A 5 -11.91 2.40 -32.69
C ILE A 5 -13.20 2.85 -32.00
N THR A 6 -14.30 2.18 -32.32
CA THR A 6 -15.59 2.40 -31.67
C THR A 6 -15.60 1.64 -30.35
N LEU A 7 -15.69 2.37 -29.24
CA LEU A 7 -15.89 1.80 -27.90
C LEU A 7 -17.25 1.07 -27.89
N THR A 8 -17.21 -0.26 -27.83
CA THR A 8 -18.43 -1.07 -27.69
C THR A 8 -19.02 -0.87 -26.30
N GLU A 9 -20.29 -0.46 -26.24
CA GLU A 9 -21.07 -0.41 -25.00
C GLU A 9 -21.01 -1.74 -24.23
N PRO A 10 -21.06 -1.70 -22.88
CA PRO A 10 -20.92 -2.89 -22.05
C PRO A 10 -22.08 -3.86 -22.31
N VAL A 11 -21.74 -5.06 -22.78
CA VAL A 11 -22.68 -6.19 -22.87
C VAL A 11 -23.03 -6.63 -21.44
N VAL A 12 -24.15 -6.12 -20.94
CA VAL A 12 -24.78 -6.64 -19.71
C VAL A 12 -25.34 -8.03 -20.05
N GLN A 13 -24.69 -9.09 -19.58
CA GLN A 13 -25.26 -10.43 -19.69
C GLN A 13 -26.50 -10.54 -18.77
N PRO A 14 -27.60 -11.16 -19.23
CA PRO A 14 -28.81 -11.28 -18.44
C PRO A 14 -28.62 -12.26 -17.28
N VAL A 15 -29.10 -11.85 -16.10
CA VAL A 15 -29.22 -12.69 -14.91
C VAL A 15 -30.19 -13.85 -15.21
N PRO A 16 -29.84 -15.13 -14.94
CA PRO A 16 -30.78 -16.22 -15.14
C PRO A 16 -31.94 -16.12 -14.13
N ALA A 17 -33.15 -16.39 -14.61
CA ALA A 17 -34.38 -16.35 -13.85
C ALA A 17 -34.38 -17.33 -12.66
N GLU A 18 -35.00 -16.89 -11.56
CA GLU A 18 -35.23 -17.66 -10.33
C GLU A 18 -35.90 -18.99 -10.64
N GLY A 19 -35.18 -20.09 -10.38
CA GLY A 19 -35.74 -21.43 -10.30
C GLY A 19 -35.89 -21.81 -8.84
N GLU A 20 -37.13 -22.04 -8.41
CA GLU A 20 -37.47 -22.72 -7.16
C GLU A 20 -36.70 -24.04 -7.08
N ASN A 21 -35.84 -24.19 -6.08
CA ASN A 21 -35.31 -25.49 -5.69
C ASN A 21 -35.51 -25.68 -4.19
N ASP A 22 -36.51 -26.50 -3.93
CA ASP A 22 -36.92 -27.01 -2.63
C ASP A 22 -35.87 -28.01 -2.11
N THR A 23 -35.57 -27.92 -0.81
CA THR A 23 -34.85 -28.91 0.04
C THR A 23 -33.37 -29.25 -0.29
N ALA A 24 -32.43 -28.48 0.26
CA ALA A 24 -31.08 -28.95 0.58
C ALA A 24 -30.72 -28.58 2.03
N PRO A 25 -30.19 -29.49 2.86
CA PRO A 25 -29.84 -29.21 4.25
C PRO A 25 -28.52 -28.42 4.28
N GLY A 26 -28.61 -27.11 4.09
CA GLY A 26 -27.47 -26.22 3.96
C GLY A 26 -27.73 -24.83 4.52
N ASP A 27 -28.49 -24.72 5.60
CA ASP A 27 -28.64 -23.46 6.33
C ASP A 27 -27.46 -23.32 7.33
N SER A 28 -26.26 -23.11 6.79
CA SER A 28 -25.01 -23.05 7.56
C SER A 28 -24.32 -21.70 7.39
N HIS A 29 -24.96 -20.62 7.85
CA HIS A 29 -24.25 -19.39 8.14
C HIS A 29 -23.09 -19.69 9.14
N GLY A 30 -21.84 -19.74 8.64
CA GLY A 30 -20.62 -19.83 9.45
C GLY A 30 -19.65 -21.01 9.21
N GLY A 31 -19.93 -21.94 8.28
CA GLY A 31 -19.02 -23.06 7.95
C GLY A 31 -18.93 -24.18 9.01
N ILE A 32 -18.00 -25.13 8.81
CA ILE A 32 -17.91 -26.38 9.61
C ILE A 32 -17.67 -26.12 11.10
N ILE A 33 -16.89 -25.10 11.47
CA ILE A 33 -16.63 -24.73 12.87
C ILE A 33 -17.91 -24.23 13.53
N ALA A 34 -18.61 -23.29 12.90
CA ALA A 34 -19.87 -22.77 13.44
C ALA A 34 -20.95 -23.84 13.51
N TRP A 35 -20.93 -24.83 12.61
CA TRP A 35 -21.80 -26.00 12.68
C TRP A 35 -21.52 -26.83 13.95
N GLU A 36 -20.26 -27.19 14.22
CA GLU A 36 -19.88 -27.97 15.41
C GLU A 36 -20.18 -27.22 16.72
N GLU A 37 -20.01 -25.90 16.74
CA GLU A 37 -20.38 -25.06 17.88
C GLU A 37 -21.90 -25.05 18.09
N ARG A 38 -22.71 -24.95 17.04
CA ARG A 38 -24.17 -25.04 17.14
C ARG A 38 -24.60 -26.39 17.71
N GLN A 39 -24.03 -27.49 17.19
CA GLN A 39 -24.33 -28.83 17.69
C GLN A 39 -23.96 -28.99 19.17
N ALA A 40 -22.81 -28.46 19.60
CA ALA A 40 -22.43 -28.46 21.01
C ALA A 40 -23.42 -27.67 21.88
N VAL A 41 -23.84 -26.47 21.47
CA VAL A 41 -24.84 -25.66 22.19
C VAL A 41 -26.17 -26.40 22.30
N GLU A 42 -26.66 -27.00 21.22
CA GLU A 42 -27.90 -27.78 21.20
C GLU A 42 -27.83 -28.98 22.14
N ALA A 43 -26.74 -29.74 22.10
CA ALA A 43 -26.52 -30.90 22.96
C ALA A 43 -26.48 -30.51 24.44
N ILE A 44 -25.77 -29.43 24.80
CA ILE A 44 -25.71 -28.92 26.18
C ILE A 44 -27.09 -28.45 26.65
N ARG A 45 -27.85 -27.76 25.79
CA ARG A 45 -29.20 -27.28 26.12
C ARG A 45 -30.15 -28.44 26.37
N ALA A 46 -30.13 -29.45 25.51
CA ALA A 46 -30.94 -30.67 25.66
C ALA A 46 -30.59 -31.41 26.95
N ALA A 47 -29.29 -31.55 27.27
CA ALA A 47 -28.83 -32.17 28.50
C ALA A 47 -29.28 -31.42 29.76
N LEU A 48 -29.21 -30.08 29.77
CA LEU A 48 -29.72 -29.27 30.87
C LEU A 48 -31.24 -29.43 31.04
N ALA A 49 -31.99 -29.44 29.94
CA ALA A 49 -33.44 -29.67 29.98
C ALA A 49 -33.80 -31.07 30.53
N ALA A 50 -33.06 -32.11 30.15
CA ALA A 50 -33.25 -33.47 30.67
C ALA A 50 -33.00 -33.58 32.18
N LEU A 51 -32.10 -32.74 32.71
CA LEU A 51 -31.85 -32.60 34.16
C LEU A 51 -32.88 -31.72 34.87
N GLY A 52 -33.92 -31.25 34.17
CA GLY A 52 -34.95 -30.36 34.70
C GLY A 52 -34.48 -28.93 34.93
N ILE A 53 -33.43 -28.49 34.24
CA ILE A 53 -32.82 -27.17 34.41
C ILE A 53 -33.16 -26.31 33.20
N ASP A 54 -34.00 -25.29 33.42
CA ASP A 54 -34.30 -24.28 32.42
C ASP A 54 -33.20 -23.21 32.38
N THR A 55 -32.60 -23.03 31.21
CA THR A 55 -31.59 -21.98 30.96
C THR A 55 -32.20 -20.61 30.68
N GLY A 56 -33.50 -20.53 30.41
CA GLY A 56 -34.18 -19.34 29.91
C GLY A 56 -33.48 -18.78 28.66
N ALA A 57 -33.37 -17.45 28.59
CA ALA A 57 -32.68 -16.73 27.52
C ALA A 57 -31.15 -16.63 27.69
N ARG A 58 -30.55 -17.34 28.67
CA ARG A 58 -29.11 -17.23 28.92
C ARG A 58 -28.32 -17.87 27.75
N PRO A 59 -27.34 -17.16 27.15
CA PRO A 59 -26.50 -17.74 26.11
C PRO A 59 -25.59 -18.83 26.70
N ILE A 60 -25.30 -19.85 25.89
CA ILE A 60 -24.30 -20.87 26.20
C ILE A 60 -23.04 -20.47 25.43
N ASP A 61 -22.15 -19.76 26.12
CA ASP A 61 -20.89 -19.35 25.51
C ASP A 61 -19.95 -20.56 25.41
N LEU A 62 -19.39 -20.75 24.22
CA LEU A 62 -18.34 -21.71 23.94
C LEU A 62 -17.00 -20.98 23.83
N ARG A 63 -15.95 -21.62 24.34
CA ARG A 63 -14.57 -21.18 24.16
C ARG A 63 -13.72 -22.36 23.69
N PRO A 64 -12.69 -22.15 22.86
CA PRO A 64 -11.76 -23.20 22.50
C PRO A 64 -11.18 -23.85 23.76
N ILE A 65 -11.05 -25.18 23.74
CA ILE A 65 -10.39 -25.90 24.82
C ILE A 65 -8.92 -25.42 24.92
N PRO A 66 -8.41 -25.10 26.12
CA PRO A 66 -7.08 -24.52 26.28
C PRO A 66 -5.92 -25.53 26.17
N PHE A 67 -6.19 -26.79 25.78
CA PHE A 67 -5.20 -27.86 25.74
C PHE A 67 -4.62 -28.02 24.33
N ALA A 68 -3.30 -27.96 24.21
CA ALA A 68 -2.61 -28.18 22.94
C ALA A 68 -2.90 -29.58 22.39
N GLY A 69 -3.30 -29.66 21.12
CA GLY A 69 -3.56 -30.92 20.41
C GLY A 69 -4.99 -31.46 20.49
N THR A 70 -5.88 -30.84 21.27
CA THR A 70 -7.29 -31.22 21.36
C THR A 70 -8.16 -30.15 20.72
N TRP A 71 -8.83 -30.47 19.62
CA TRP A 71 -9.82 -29.58 19.05
C TRP A 71 -11.19 -29.82 19.69
N GLY A 72 -11.76 -28.76 20.26
CA GLY A 72 -13.00 -28.85 21.02
C GLY A 72 -13.40 -27.52 21.64
N SER A 73 -14.56 -27.53 22.28
CA SER A 73 -15.16 -26.37 22.93
C SER A 73 -15.45 -26.65 24.40
N ALA A 74 -15.36 -25.61 25.23
CA ALA A 74 -15.68 -25.65 26.64
C ALA A 74 -16.76 -24.60 26.98
N THR A 75 -17.68 -24.96 27.88
CA THR A 75 -18.66 -24.01 28.43
C THR A 75 -18.59 -23.93 29.95
N SER A 76 -18.82 -22.72 30.48
CA SER A 76 -18.92 -22.45 31.92
C SER A 76 -20.38 -22.35 32.41
N ILE A 77 -21.36 -22.72 31.57
CA ILE A 77 -22.78 -22.54 31.87
C ILE A 77 -23.18 -23.16 33.22
N CYS A 78 -22.61 -24.31 33.57
CA CYS A 78 -22.89 -24.98 34.85
C CYS A 78 -22.45 -24.14 36.06
N ARG A 79 -21.31 -23.42 35.97
CA ARG A 79 -20.91 -22.45 37.01
C ARG A 79 -21.87 -21.28 37.09
N ALA A 80 -22.31 -20.78 35.94
CA ALA A 80 -23.22 -19.66 35.87
C ALA A 80 -24.60 -19.99 36.49
N LEU A 81 -25.06 -21.23 36.34
CA LEU A 81 -26.34 -21.71 36.89
C LEU A 81 -26.24 -22.15 38.35
N ALA A 82 -25.09 -22.66 38.79
CA ALA A 82 -24.94 -23.22 40.13
C ALA A 82 -25.27 -22.25 41.27
N SER A 83 -24.94 -20.96 41.13
CA SER A 83 -25.25 -19.95 42.16
C SER A 83 -26.75 -19.79 42.39
N ASP A 84 -27.54 -19.77 41.32
CA ASP A 84 -29.00 -19.59 41.38
C ASP A 84 -29.66 -20.85 41.96
N LEU A 85 -29.17 -22.03 41.56
CA LEU A 85 -29.68 -23.31 42.06
C LEU A 85 -29.39 -23.51 43.56
N VAL A 86 -28.15 -23.24 44.00
CA VAL A 86 -27.77 -23.36 45.42
C VAL A 86 -28.60 -22.42 46.28
N THR A 87 -28.82 -21.18 45.84
CA THR A 87 -29.65 -20.21 46.57
C THR A 87 -31.06 -20.76 46.75
N ARG A 88 -31.72 -21.22 45.68
CA ARG A 88 -33.08 -21.77 45.73
C ARG A 88 -33.20 -23.01 46.62
N GLU A 89 -32.23 -23.92 46.56
CA GLU A 89 -32.18 -25.12 47.40
C GLU A 89 -32.05 -24.77 48.89
N LEU A 90 -31.20 -23.78 49.23
CA LEU A 90 -31.03 -23.33 50.60
C LEU A 90 -32.25 -22.54 51.13
N GLU A 91 -32.91 -21.75 50.28
CA GLU A 91 -34.15 -21.04 50.62
C GLU A 91 -35.31 -22.03 50.88
N THR A 92 -35.52 -22.99 49.98
CA THR A 92 -36.57 -24.01 50.12
C THR A 92 -36.33 -24.96 51.28
N GLY A 93 -35.07 -25.26 51.59
CA GLY A 93 -34.67 -26.07 52.75
C GLY A 93 -34.60 -25.31 54.09
N GLY A 94 -34.91 -24.00 54.11
CA GLY A 94 -34.84 -23.17 55.32
C GLY A 94 -33.42 -22.86 55.82
N GLY A 95 -32.38 -23.24 55.08
CA GLY A 95 -30.97 -23.12 55.48
C GLY A 95 -30.41 -21.69 55.49
N LEU A 96 -31.21 -20.69 55.08
CA LEU A 96 -30.87 -19.26 55.11
C LEU A 96 -31.69 -18.45 56.11
N ALA A 97 -32.71 -19.03 56.75
CA ALA A 97 -33.74 -18.29 57.50
C ALA A 97 -33.17 -17.45 58.67
N ASP A 98 -32.10 -17.94 59.31
CA ASP A 98 -31.49 -17.32 60.49
C ASP A 98 -30.10 -16.68 60.22
N LEU A 99 -29.67 -16.60 58.96
CA LEU A 99 -28.35 -16.09 58.58
C LEU A 99 -28.40 -14.63 58.16
N SER A 100 -27.36 -13.85 58.50
CA SER A 100 -27.20 -12.51 57.92
C SER A 100 -26.97 -12.60 56.40
N LYS A 101 -27.21 -11.49 55.69
CA LYS A 101 -26.94 -11.40 54.24
C LYS A 101 -25.50 -11.77 53.86
N LYS A 102 -24.54 -11.46 54.75
CA LYS A 102 -23.11 -11.78 54.55
C LYS A 102 -22.84 -13.28 54.73
N GLU A 103 -23.45 -13.90 55.73
CA GLU A 103 -23.30 -15.34 56.01
C GLU A 103 -24.01 -16.20 54.96
N SER A 104 -25.20 -15.79 54.53
CA SER A 104 -25.94 -16.42 53.43
C SER A 104 -25.11 -16.43 52.14
N LYS A 105 -24.53 -15.29 51.77
CA LYS A 105 -23.67 -15.18 50.57
C LYS A 105 -22.41 -16.04 50.69
N ARG A 106 -21.80 -16.12 51.88
CA ARG A 106 -20.63 -16.98 52.12
C ARG A 106 -21.00 -18.46 51.95
N LEU A 107 -22.11 -18.91 52.57
CA LEU A 107 -22.57 -20.29 52.51
C LEU A 107 -22.92 -20.72 51.07
N VAL A 108 -23.59 -19.85 50.30
CA VAL A 108 -23.85 -20.09 48.87
C VAL A 108 -22.54 -20.28 48.13
N ASN A 109 -21.60 -19.33 48.24
CA ASN A 109 -20.32 -19.39 47.54
C ASN A 109 -19.48 -20.62 47.90
N GLU A 110 -19.56 -21.12 49.14
CA GLU A 110 -18.88 -22.35 49.57
C GLU A 110 -19.45 -23.61 48.89
N ARG A 111 -20.75 -23.61 48.56
CA ARG A 111 -21.44 -24.75 47.93
C ARG A 111 -21.44 -24.70 46.39
N VAL A 112 -21.28 -23.51 45.79
CA VAL A 112 -21.29 -23.33 44.33
C VAL A 112 -20.29 -24.23 43.60
N PRO A 113 -19.01 -24.37 44.01
CA PRO A 113 -18.05 -25.19 43.26
C PRO A 113 -18.47 -26.66 43.15
N ALA A 114 -18.91 -27.26 44.27
CA ALA A 114 -19.37 -28.64 44.29
C ALA A 114 -20.64 -28.82 43.45
N ARG A 115 -21.59 -27.87 43.53
CA ARG A 115 -22.82 -27.91 42.73
C ARG A 115 -22.54 -27.73 41.24
N ALA A 116 -21.64 -26.82 40.87
CA ALA A 116 -21.24 -26.59 39.49
C ALA A 116 -20.58 -27.83 38.89
N GLN A 117 -19.72 -28.52 39.65
CA GLN A 117 -19.09 -29.76 39.22
C GLN A 117 -20.13 -30.88 39.04
N ALA A 118 -21.01 -31.10 40.01
CA ALA A 118 -22.07 -32.12 39.90
C ALA A 118 -23.00 -31.85 38.71
N LEU A 119 -23.32 -30.58 38.45
CA LEU A 119 -24.10 -30.18 37.28
C LEU A 119 -23.35 -30.46 35.98
N ALA A 120 -22.07 -30.08 35.90
CA ALA A 120 -21.25 -30.36 34.72
C ALA A 120 -21.11 -31.87 34.46
N GLU A 121 -20.98 -32.69 35.50
CA GLU A 121 -20.95 -34.16 35.39
C GLU A 121 -22.27 -34.71 34.87
N GLY A 122 -23.41 -34.20 35.36
CA GLY A 122 -24.73 -34.57 34.85
C GLY A 122 -24.90 -34.22 33.38
N VAL A 123 -24.54 -32.98 32.99
CA VAL A 123 -24.60 -32.54 31.60
C VAL A 123 -23.68 -33.39 30.73
N ALA A 124 -22.43 -33.62 31.16
CA ALA A 124 -21.47 -34.43 30.43
C ALA A 124 -21.96 -35.87 30.26
N ALA A 125 -22.64 -36.46 31.25
CA ALA A 125 -23.23 -37.79 31.15
C ALA A 125 -24.35 -37.84 30.10
N GLN A 126 -25.27 -36.88 30.11
CA GLN A 126 -26.35 -36.79 29.13
C GLN A 126 -25.82 -36.59 27.70
N VAL A 127 -24.82 -35.71 27.52
CA VAL A 127 -24.20 -35.49 26.20
C VAL A 127 -23.44 -36.74 25.73
N ARG A 128 -22.76 -37.48 26.62
CA ARG A 128 -22.13 -38.77 26.27
C ARG A 128 -23.13 -39.79 25.77
N GLU A 129 -24.31 -39.86 26.39
CA GLU A 129 -25.36 -40.81 26.00
C GLU A 129 -25.95 -40.47 24.62
N ALA A 130 -26.12 -39.18 24.32
CA ALA A 130 -26.57 -38.73 23.00
C ALA A 130 -25.53 -38.97 21.89
N GLY A 131 -24.24 -39.03 22.23
CA GLY A 131 -23.14 -39.23 21.28
C GLY A 131 -22.79 -37.99 20.46
N GLY A 132 -22.00 -38.17 19.40
CA GLY A 132 -21.64 -37.09 18.45
C GLY A 132 -20.34 -36.34 18.76
N PHE A 133 -19.67 -36.63 19.88
CA PHE A 133 -18.39 -36.02 20.27
C PHE A 133 -17.36 -37.12 20.59
N ALA A 134 -16.08 -36.85 20.35
CA ALA A 134 -15.00 -37.80 20.61
C ALA A 134 -14.76 -38.02 22.11
N ALA A 135 -14.86 -36.96 22.91
CA ALA A 135 -14.77 -37.04 24.36
C ALA A 135 -15.57 -35.92 25.02
N ILE A 136 -16.12 -36.21 26.21
CA ILE A 136 -16.83 -35.22 27.02
C ILE A 136 -16.36 -35.33 28.47
N GLU A 137 -15.79 -34.24 28.98
CA GLU A 137 -15.22 -34.16 30.32
C GLU A 137 -15.86 -33.04 31.14
N ALA A 138 -16.15 -33.34 32.40
CA ALA A 138 -16.60 -32.35 33.38
C ALA A 138 -15.45 -32.01 34.31
N ALA A 139 -14.93 -30.78 34.25
CA ALA A 139 -13.77 -30.36 35.02
C ALA A 139 -13.99 -28.99 35.65
N ASN A 140 -13.93 -28.92 36.99
CA ASN A 140 -14.15 -27.71 37.77
C ASN A 140 -15.45 -26.98 37.41
N GLY A 141 -16.53 -27.69 37.07
CA GLY A 141 -17.81 -27.10 36.64
C GLY A 141 -17.82 -26.55 35.20
N TYR A 142 -16.78 -26.83 34.40
CA TYR A 142 -16.86 -26.72 32.95
C TYR A 142 -17.31 -28.04 32.33
N VAL A 143 -17.99 -27.94 31.18
CA VAL A 143 -18.22 -29.06 30.28
C VAL A 143 -17.32 -28.87 29.07
N ASN A 144 -16.37 -29.76 28.88
CA ASN A 144 -15.42 -29.78 27.77
C ASN A 144 -15.89 -30.83 26.76
N LEU A 145 -16.02 -30.45 25.49
CA LEU A 145 -16.42 -31.31 24.38
C LEU A 145 -15.28 -31.36 23.37
N SER A 146 -14.66 -32.52 23.21
CA SER A 146 -13.66 -32.76 22.16
C SER A 146 -14.37 -33.29 20.92
N TYR A 147 -14.06 -32.71 19.77
CA TYR A 147 -14.67 -33.11 18.50
C TYR A 147 -13.96 -34.31 17.87
N ASP A 148 -14.69 -35.10 17.08
CA ASP A 148 -14.09 -36.18 16.27
C ASP A 148 -13.45 -35.58 15.02
N ALA A 149 -12.13 -35.45 15.04
CA ALA A 149 -11.35 -34.90 13.94
C ALA A 149 -11.52 -35.69 12.63
N ASN A 150 -11.70 -37.01 12.68
CA ASN A 150 -11.88 -37.83 11.48
C ASN A 150 -13.27 -37.63 10.89
N ALA A 151 -14.30 -37.59 11.73
CA ALA A 151 -15.67 -37.33 11.29
C ALA A 151 -15.80 -35.93 10.67
N ILE A 152 -15.18 -34.92 11.30
CA ILE A 152 -15.18 -33.57 10.77
C ILE A 152 -14.38 -33.46 9.49
N ALA A 153 -13.17 -34.03 9.44
CA ALA A 153 -12.36 -34.04 8.22
C ALA A 153 -13.12 -34.70 7.06
N ALA A 154 -13.78 -35.84 7.29
CA ALA A 154 -14.57 -36.52 6.28
C ALA A 154 -15.74 -35.65 5.79
N ARG A 155 -16.44 -34.95 6.69
CA ARG A 155 -17.53 -34.04 6.32
C ARG A 155 -17.03 -32.83 5.54
N LEU A 156 -15.99 -32.16 6.05
CA LEU A 156 -15.37 -31.00 5.41
C LEU A 156 -14.85 -31.35 4.02
N ILE A 157 -14.12 -32.46 3.88
CA ILE A 157 -13.64 -32.94 2.57
C ILE A 157 -14.84 -33.23 1.65
N GLY A 158 -15.89 -33.87 2.17
CA GLY A 158 -17.14 -34.10 1.42
C GLY A 158 -17.78 -32.80 0.94
N GLU A 159 -17.90 -31.79 1.80
CA GLU A 159 -18.44 -30.46 1.47
C GLU A 159 -17.59 -29.76 0.42
N VAL A 160 -16.26 -29.75 0.59
CA VAL A 160 -15.32 -29.15 -0.37
C VAL A 160 -15.42 -29.83 -1.73
N LEU A 161 -15.43 -31.17 -1.77
CA LEU A 161 -15.53 -31.94 -3.02
C LEU A 161 -16.90 -31.77 -3.70
N ALA A 162 -17.97 -31.64 -2.92
CA ALA A 162 -19.32 -31.42 -3.46
C ALA A 162 -19.49 -29.99 -4.01
N ALA A 163 -18.93 -28.98 -3.32
CA ALA A 163 -19.01 -27.58 -3.74
C ALA A 163 -18.00 -27.23 -4.86
N GLY A 164 -16.88 -27.94 -4.95
CA GLY A 164 -15.84 -27.71 -5.96
C GLY A 164 -15.34 -26.26 -5.93
N ASP A 165 -15.28 -25.61 -7.10
CA ASP A 165 -14.82 -24.23 -7.25
C ASP A 165 -15.71 -23.20 -6.51
N ALA A 166 -16.95 -23.56 -6.18
CA ALA A 166 -17.85 -22.70 -5.43
C ALA A 166 -17.58 -22.71 -3.92
N TYR A 167 -16.76 -23.64 -3.39
CA TYR A 167 -16.43 -23.66 -1.98
C TYR A 167 -15.74 -22.35 -1.55
N GLY A 168 -16.13 -21.82 -0.39
CA GLY A 168 -15.59 -20.57 0.13
C GLY A 168 -16.19 -19.29 -0.49
N HIS A 169 -17.13 -19.41 -1.42
CA HIS A 169 -17.87 -18.26 -1.94
C HIS A 169 -19.11 -17.97 -1.08
N ALA A 170 -19.36 -16.69 -0.82
CA ALA A 170 -20.56 -16.25 -0.14
C ALA A 170 -21.72 -16.08 -1.15
N PRO A 171 -22.99 -16.10 -0.67
CA PRO A 171 -24.13 -15.77 -1.51
C PRO A 171 -24.01 -14.39 -2.15
N ALA A 172 -24.60 -14.25 -3.34
CA ALA A 172 -24.59 -12.99 -4.07
C ALA A 172 -25.20 -11.84 -3.26
N ARG A 173 -24.59 -10.66 -3.37
CA ARG A 173 -24.99 -9.41 -2.75
C ARG A 173 -25.40 -8.40 -3.82
N SER A 174 -26.18 -7.39 -3.43
CA SER A 174 -26.63 -6.35 -4.36
C SER A 174 -25.78 -5.07 -4.30
N GLU A 175 -25.02 -4.87 -3.21
CA GLU A 175 -24.15 -3.71 -3.05
C GLU A 175 -22.95 -3.80 -3.99
N ARG A 176 -22.83 -2.84 -4.92
CA ARG A 176 -21.68 -2.77 -5.84
C ARG A 176 -20.49 -2.14 -5.15
N VAL A 177 -19.30 -2.68 -5.39
CA VAL A 177 -18.04 -2.18 -4.84
C VAL A 177 -17.09 -1.84 -5.98
N MET A 178 -16.60 -0.59 -6.01
CA MET A 178 -15.54 -0.19 -6.91
C MET A 178 -14.18 -0.32 -6.22
N VAL A 179 -13.24 -0.99 -6.87
CA VAL A 179 -11.85 -1.10 -6.41
C VAL A 179 -10.96 -0.38 -7.42
N GLU A 180 -10.48 0.79 -7.03
CA GLU A 180 -9.53 1.58 -7.82
C GLU A 180 -8.09 1.16 -7.51
N HIS A 181 -7.29 0.82 -8.53
CA HIS A 181 -5.89 0.43 -8.36
C HIS A 181 -5.00 0.62 -9.60
N SER A 182 -3.73 0.25 -9.45
CA SER A 182 -2.59 0.42 -10.34
C SER A 182 -2.15 1.86 -10.62
N GLN A 183 -3.05 2.70 -11.12
CA GLN A 183 -2.88 4.14 -11.37
C GLN A 183 -1.52 4.57 -11.96
N PRO A 184 -1.05 3.98 -13.07
CA PRO A 184 0.24 4.35 -13.64
C PRO A 184 0.18 5.71 -14.32
N ASN A 185 1.33 6.37 -14.37
CA ASN A 185 1.54 7.58 -15.15
C ASN A 185 2.03 7.23 -16.55
N THR A 186 1.37 7.73 -17.59
CA THR A 186 1.89 7.61 -18.97
C THR A 186 3.26 8.29 -19.10
N HIS A 187 4.02 7.94 -20.14
CA HIS A 187 5.35 8.49 -20.40
C HIS A 187 6.38 8.20 -19.28
N LYS A 188 6.02 7.39 -18.28
CA LYS A 188 6.93 6.83 -17.28
C LYS A 188 6.90 5.31 -17.37
N ALA A 189 8.02 4.68 -17.01
CA ALA A 189 8.06 3.23 -16.89
C ALA A 189 7.14 2.74 -15.76
N PHE A 190 6.46 1.61 -15.99
CA PHE A 190 5.74 0.90 -14.94
C PHE A 190 6.74 0.32 -13.92
N HIS A 191 6.68 0.78 -12.67
CA HIS A 191 7.65 0.39 -11.63
C HIS A 191 7.04 -0.43 -10.50
N ILE A 192 7.90 -0.93 -9.60
CA ILE A 192 7.52 -1.80 -8.47
C ILE A 192 6.41 -1.23 -7.57
N GLY A 193 6.34 0.10 -7.43
CA GLY A 193 5.24 0.77 -6.73
C GLY A 193 3.86 0.48 -7.34
N HIS A 194 3.71 0.60 -8.66
CA HIS A 194 2.47 0.26 -9.36
C HIS A 194 2.19 -1.25 -9.30
N LEU A 195 3.23 -2.09 -9.37
CA LEU A 195 3.07 -3.54 -9.26
C LEU A 195 2.47 -3.93 -7.89
N ARG A 196 3.01 -3.40 -6.80
CA ARG A 196 2.48 -3.65 -5.45
C ARG A 196 1.00 -3.24 -5.35
N ASN A 197 0.66 -2.05 -5.84
CA ASN A 197 -0.71 -1.56 -5.80
C ASN A 197 -1.64 -2.42 -6.66
N SER A 198 -1.20 -2.81 -7.86
CA SER A 198 -1.95 -3.70 -8.77
C SER A 198 -2.22 -5.06 -8.12
N CYS A 199 -1.20 -5.72 -7.56
CA CYS A 199 -1.37 -7.01 -6.90
C CYS A 199 -2.35 -6.94 -5.72
N LEU A 200 -2.27 -5.85 -4.94
CA LEU A 200 -3.21 -5.63 -3.83
C LEU A 200 -4.64 -5.43 -4.35
N GLY A 201 -4.82 -4.58 -5.36
CA GLY A 201 -6.12 -4.31 -5.97
C GLY A 201 -6.77 -5.56 -6.58
N ILE A 202 -5.99 -6.38 -7.30
CA ILE A 202 -6.45 -7.67 -7.86
C ILE A 202 -6.88 -8.62 -6.74
N ALA A 203 -6.05 -8.81 -5.71
CA ALA A 203 -6.36 -9.71 -4.60
C ALA A 203 -7.62 -9.24 -3.84
N THR A 204 -7.72 -7.95 -3.54
CA THR A 204 -8.90 -7.37 -2.89
C THR A 204 -10.16 -7.55 -3.75
N SER A 205 -10.06 -7.31 -5.06
CA SER A 205 -11.18 -7.50 -5.99
C SER A 205 -11.65 -8.95 -6.02
N ASN A 206 -10.72 -9.91 -6.05
CA ASN A 206 -11.04 -11.34 -6.05
C ASN A 206 -11.68 -11.78 -4.73
N ILE A 207 -11.19 -11.29 -3.59
CA ILE A 207 -11.77 -11.58 -2.27
C ILE A 207 -13.18 -11.00 -2.14
N LEU A 208 -13.41 -9.77 -2.61
CA LEU A 208 -14.72 -9.14 -2.58
C LEU A 208 -15.71 -9.85 -3.51
N ALA A 209 -15.27 -10.25 -4.71
CA ALA A 209 -16.07 -11.04 -5.62
C ALA A 209 -16.44 -12.40 -4.99
N ALA A 210 -15.47 -13.08 -4.34
CA ALA A 210 -15.73 -14.31 -3.60
C ALA A 210 -16.69 -14.10 -2.41
N ALA A 211 -16.67 -12.92 -1.79
CA ALA A 211 -17.63 -12.52 -0.75
C ALA A 211 -19.02 -12.14 -1.28
N GLY A 212 -19.27 -12.34 -2.58
CA GLY A 212 -20.57 -12.20 -3.24
C GLY A 212 -20.87 -10.80 -3.78
N TYR A 213 -19.94 -9.84 -3.66
CA TYR A 213 -20.17 -8.47 -4.15
C TYR A 213 -19.98 -8.39 -5.68
N PRO A 214 -20.82 -7.63 -6.41
CA PRO A 214 -20.50 -7.19 -7.75
C PRO A 214 -19.35 -6.16 -7.69
N VAL A 215 -18.17 -6.57 -8.14
CA VAL A 215 -16.95 -5.73 -8.12
C VAL A 215 -16.72 -5.08 -9.47
N LEU A 216 -16.50 -3.76 -9.46
CA LEU A 216 -15.98 -3.00 -10.60
C LEU A 216 -14.53 -2.65 -10.32
N GLN A 217 -13.63 -2.98 -11.25
CA GLN A 217 -12.24 -2.58 -11.14
C GLN A 217 -12.00 -1.32 -11.98
N ALA A 218 -11.43 -0.30 -11.34
CA ALA A 218 -11.12 0.97 -11.99
C ALA A 218 -9.62 1.27 -11.93
N THR A 219 -9.12 1.99 -12.92
CA THR A 219 -7.79 2.58 -12.87
C THR A 219 -7.86 4.05 -13.25
N TYR A 220 -7.00 4.85 -12.62
CA TYR A 220 -6.94 6.29 -12.82
C TYR A 220 -5.55 6.65 -13.35
N ILE A 221 -5.47 6.95 -14.64
CA ILE A 221 -4.21 7.11 -15.37
C ILE A 221 -3.78 8.58 -15.33
N GLY A 222 -2.55 8.81 -14.88
CA GLY A 222 -1.89 10.11 -14.98
C GLY A 222 -1.36 10.35 -16.39
N ASP A 223 -2.22 10.82 -17.29
CA ASP A 223 -1.92 11.02 -18.70
C ASP A 223 -1.59 12.46 -19.08
N ILE A 224 -1.58 13.38 -18.11
CA ILE A 224 -1.13 14.76 -18.28
C ILE A 224 -0.33 15.22 -17.06
N GLY A 225 0.46 16.28 -17.22
CA GLY A 225 1.27 16.87 -16.15
C GLY A 225 2.72 17.11 -16.57
N MET A 226 3.51 17.70 -15.66
CA MET A 226 4.89 18.10 -15.99
C MET A 226 5.77 16.94 -16.45
N HIS A 227 5.48 15.69 -16.03
CA HIS A 227 6.21 14.52 -16.52
C HIS A 227 5.98 14.25 -18.00
N VAL A 228 4.74 14.39 -18.47
CA VAL A 228 4.40 14.22 -19.88
C VAL A 228 5.04 15.34 -20.69
N ILE A 229 4.90 16.58 -20.21
CA ILE A 229 5.35 17.77 -20.93
C ILE A 229 6.87 17.77 -21.13
N LYS A 230 7.66 17.45 -20.10
CA LYS A 230 9.12 17.35 -20.26
C LYS A 230 9.53 16.16 -21.13
N CYS A 231 8.79 15.05 -21.09
CA CYS A 231 9.05 13.89 -21.94
C CYS A 231 8.82 14.27 -23.42
N LEU A 232 7.70 14.92 -23.74
CA LEU A 232 7.39 15.36 -25.10
C LEU A 232 8.35 16.44 -25.61
N TRP A 233 8.74 17.39 -24.76
CA TRP A 233 9.80 18.34 -25.09
C TRP A 233 11.10 17.62 -25.48
N CYS A 234 11.53 16.65 -24.68
CA CYS A 234 12.75 15.89 -24.92
C CYS A 234 12.64 15.06 -26.21
N TYR A 235 11.49 14.43 -26.45
CA TYR A 235 11.19 13.73 -27.69
C TYR A 235 11.31 14.67 -28.90
N GLU A 236 10.60 15.81 -28.91
CA GLU A 236 10.63 16.75 -30.03
C GLU A 236 12.02 17.33 -30.28
N ARG A 237 12.81 17.55 -29.21
CA ARG A 237 14.11 18.19 -29.29
C ARG A 237 15.23 17.25 -29.72
N PHE A 238 15.21 16.00 -29.26
CA PHE A 238 16.34 15.08 -29.37
C PHE A 238 16.01 13.78 -30.12
N HIS A 239 14.75 13.36 -30.17
CA HIS A 239 14.33 12.04 -30.68
C HIS A 239 13.25 12.11 -31.76
N ARG A 240 13.02 13.29 -32.35
CA ARG A 240 11.90 13.48 -33.27
C ARG A 240 12.05 12.59 -34.50
N GLY A 241 11.09 11.70 -34.70
CA GLY A 241 11.08 10.73 -35.79
C GLY A 241 11.91 9.48 -35.53
N GLU A 242 12.49 9.34 -34.34
CA GLU A 242 13.06 8.08 -33.86
C GLU A 242 11.96 7.23 -33.23
N GLU A 243 12.08 5.91 -33.36
CA GLU A 243 11.27 4.91 -32.67
C GLU A 243 12.07 3.60 -32.53
N PRO A 244 11.78 2.75 -31.54
CA PRO A 244 12.37 1.41 -31.45
C PRO A 244 11.96 0.52 -32.64
N ASP A 245 12.85 -0.40 -33.03
CA ASP A 245 12.58 -1.39 -34.09
C ASP A 245 11.35 -2.26 -33.78
N ASP A 246 11.15 -2.61 -32.50
CA ASP A 246 9.98 -3.33 -32.01
C ASP A 246 8.94 -2.33 -31.48
N PRO A 247 7.75 -2.20 -32.11
CA PRO A 247 6.67 -1.35 -31.62
C PRO A 247 6.24 -1.64 -30.18
N ALA A 248 6.39 -2.88 -29.70
CA ALA A 248 6.07 -3.22 -28.31
C ALA A 248 7.03 -2.57 -27.30
N GLY A 249 8.21 -2.12 -27.75
CA GLY A 249 9.20 -1.41 -26.94
C GLY A 249 8.92 0.07 -26.74
N ARG A 250 7.93 0.67 -27.44
CA ARG A 250 7.68 2.12 -27.43
C ARG A 250 7.34 2.66 -26.03
N GLY A 251 6.54 1.95 -25.24
CA GLY A 251 6.19 2.37 -23.88
C GLY A 251 7.40 2.46 -22.94
N ARG A 252 8.27 1.44 -22.98
CA ARG A 252 9.54 1.45 -22.24
C ARG A 252 10.46 2.58 -22.73
N TRP A 253 10.59 2.73 -24.04
CA TRP A 253 11.43 3.75 -24.64
C TRP A 253 10.98 5.18 -24.28
N LEU A 254 9.67 5.46 -24.24
CA LEU A 254 9.16 6.72 -23.70
C LEU A 254 9.58 6.94 -22.24
N GLY A 255 9.59 5.88 -21.43
CA GLY A 255 10.12 5.92 -20.06
C GLY A 255 11.60 6.30 -19.99
N GLU A 256 12.40 5.88 -20.98
CA GLU A 256 13.81 6.26 -21.12
C GLU A 256 13.96 7.73 -21.52
N ILE A 257 13.16 8.20 -22.48
CA ILE A 257 13.11 9.64 -22.86
C ILE A 257 12.70 10.50 -21.67
N TYR A 258 11.73 10.05 -20.87
CA TYR A 258 11.38 10.74 -19.63
C TYR A 258 12.55 10.82 -18.66
N ALA A 259 13.28 9.73 -18.45
CA ALA A 259 14.45 9.72 -17.56
C ALA A 259 15.55 10.65 -18.08
N GLU A 260 15.79 10.67 -19.39
CA GLU A 260 16.70 11.60 -20.04
C GLU A 260 16.26 13.06 -19.86
N SER A 261 14.98 13.36 -20.07
CA SER A 261 14.44 14.71 -19.88
C SER A 261 14.67 15.22 -18.45
N ASP A 262 14.50 14.35 -17.45
CA ASP A 262 14.74 14.67 -16.05
C ASP A 262 16.22 14.94 -15.78
N ALA A 263 17.09 14.06 -16.27
CA ALA A 263 18.53 14.21 -16.15
C ALA A 263 19.04 15.53 -16.77
N ARG A 264 18.53 15.89 -17.96
CA ARG A 264 18.88 17.14 -18.64
C ARG A 264 18.44 18.38 -17.86
N LEU A 265 17.19 18.42 -17.40
CA LEU A 265 16.61 19.59 -16.72
C LEU A 265 17.14 19.78 -15.30
N ASN A 266 17.48 18.68 -14.63
CA ASN A 266 18.02 18.68 -13.26
C ASN A 266 19.55 18.70 -13.21
N TYR A 267 20.25 18.67 -14.35
CA TYR A 267 21.71 18.60 -14.39
C TYR A 267 22.42 19.66 -13.54
N ARG A 268 21.99 20.94 -13.65
CA ARG A 268 22.54 22.02 -12.82
C ARG A 268 22.28 21.80 -11.32
N VAL A 269 21.09 21.31 -10.97
CA VAL A 269 20.72 21.01 -9.57
C VAL A 269 21.62 19.92 -9.01
N GLU A 270 21.84 18.84 -9.76
CA GLU A 270 22.72 17.74 -9.36
C GLU A 270 24.18 18.18 -9.18
N VAL A 271 24.69 19.02 -10.08
CA VAL A 271 26.03 19.60 -9.98
C VAL A 271 26.15 20.46 -8.72
N PHE A 272 25.19 21.36 -8.45
CA PHE A 272 25.22 22.19 -7.25
C PHE A 272 25.06 21.38 -5.97
N ALA A 273 24.18 20.37 -5.95
CA ALA A 273 24.01 19.47 -4.82
C ALA A 273 25.31 18.70 -4.53
N PHE A 274 26.01 18.25 -5.57
CA PHE A 274 27.31 17.59 -5.42
C PHE A 274 28.39 18.55 -4.90
N LEU A 275 28.50 19.76 -5.45
CA LEU A 275 29.42 20.79 -4.95
C LEU A 275 29.15 21.14 -3.48
N HIS A 276 27.88 21.20 -3.09
CA HIS A 276 27.49 21.44 -1.70
C HIS A 276 27.85 20.26 -0.79
N LEU A 277 27.68 19.02 -1.25
CA LEU A 277 28.12 17.81 -0.54
C LEU A 277 29.63 17.86 -0.27
N LEU A 278 30.44 18.16 -1.29
CA LEU A 278 31.89 18.30 -1.15
C LEU A 278 32.25 19.43 -0.17
N ALA A 279 31.58 20.58 -0.26
CA ALA A 279 31.78 21.69 0.67
C ALA A 279 31.51 21.34 2.14
N ARG A 280 30.63 20.36 2.38
CA ARG A 280 30.18 19.96 3.72
C ARG A 280 31.02 18.82 4.30
N GLU A 281 31.42 17.87 3.46
CA GLU A 281 31.97 16.59 3.92
C GLU A 281 33.46 16.39 3.56
N ASP A 282 34.07 17.36 2.87
CA ASP A 282 35.42 17.21 2.33
C ASP A 282 36.32 18.41 2.65
N GLU A 283 36.98 18.35 3.80
CA GLU A 283 37.93 19.39 4.23
C GLU A 283 39.15 19.48 3.30
N ALA A 284 39.57 18.36 2.71
CA ALA A 284 40.71 18.33 1.79
C ALA A 284 40.37 19.10 0.51
N PHE A 285 39.19 18.82 -0.05
CA PHE A 285 38.60 19.58 -1.15
C PHE A 285 38.49 21.06 -0.81
N VAL A 286 37.84 21.43 0.32
CA VAL A 286 37.66 22.85 0.70
C VAL A 286 39.02 23.57 0.79
N ALA A 287 40.02 22.95 1.42
CA ALA A 287 41.35 23.53 1.53
C ALA A 287 42.05 23.66 0.17
N ALA A 288 41.88 22.70 -0.73
CA ALA A 288 42.47 22.73 -2.06
C ALA A 288 41.79 23.75 -3.00
N ILE A 289 40.47 23.82 -2.95
CA ILE A 289 39.67 24.78 -3.69
C ILE A 289 39.93 26.20 -3.20
N ASP A 290 40.07 26.43 -1.89
CA ASP A 290 40.46 27.74 -1.34
C ASP A 290 41.78 28.24 -1.95
N ARG A 291 42.80 27.38 -2.02
CA ARG A 291 44.09 27.73 -2.65
C ARG A 291 43.95 28.02 -4.14
N SER A 292 43.21 27.18 -4.85
CA SER A 292 43.02 27.26 -6.31
C SER A 292 42.21 28.49 -6.73
N LEU A 293 41.09 28.77 -6.04
CA LEU A 293 40.26 29.95 -6.28
C LEU A 293 40.98 31.24 -5.91
N LYS A 294 41.73 31.30 -4.80
CA LYS A 294 42.56 32.47 -4.45
C LYS A 294 43.64 32.75 -5.50
N TYR A 295 44.18 31.71 -6.13
CA TYR A 295 45.13 31.86 -7.23
C TYR A 295 44.46 32.44 -8.49
N LEU A 296 43.29 31.91 -8.88
CA LEU A 296 42.51 32.40 -10.01
C LEU A 296 42.05 33.86 -9.80
N TRP A 297 41.61 34.20 -8.59
CA TRP A 297 41.23 35.56 -8.20
C TRP A 297 42.37 36.57 -8.39
N ARG A 298 43.61 36.20 -8.03
CA ARG A 298 44.80 37.06 -8.21
C ARG A 298 45.19 37.27 -9.68
N LYS A 299 44.68 36.45 -10.61
CA LYS A 299 45.05 36.47 -12.03
C LYS A 299 44.03 37.17 -12.95
N ASN A 300 43.02 37.85 -12.40
CA ASN A 300 42.06 38.69 -13.15
C ASN A 300 41.14 37.94 -14.16
N ALA A 301 40.58 36.80 -13.75
CA ALA A 301 39.40 36.21 -14.41
C ALA A 301 38.24 36.16 -13.39
N ASP A 302 37.14 36.85 -13.67
CA ASP A 302 35.84 36.65 -13.02
C ASP A 302 35.83 36.73 -11.47
N GLY A 303 36.53 37.72 -10.92
CA GLY A 303 36.85 37.78 -9.49
C GLY A 303 35.66 37.87 -8.52
N GLU A 304 34.47 38.25 -8.98
CA GLU A 304 33.27 38.34 -8.14
C GLU A 304 32.57 36.99 -7.96
N ASP A 305 32.42 36.19 -9.03
CA ASP A 305 31.86 34.84 -8.94
C ASP A 305 32.80 33.90 -8.19
N ILE A 306 34.11 34.06 -8.40
CA ILE A 306 35.14 33.31 -7.64
C ILE A 306 35.07 33.64 -6.15
N ALA A 307 34.91 34.92 -5.79
CA ALA A 307 34.76 35.32 -4.39
C ALA A 307 33.44 34.80 -3.78
N TYR A 308 32.36 34.81 -4.57
CA TYR A 308 31.08 34.25 -4.17
C TYR A 308 31.17 32.74 -3.90
N LEU A 309 31.71 31.97 -4.84
CA LEU A 309 31.88 30.52 -4.71
C LEU A 309 32.78 30.18 -3.52
N LEU A 310 33.88 30.91 -3.33
CA LEU A 310 34.77 30.74 -2.18
C LEU A 310 34.01 30.93 -0.86
N GLY A 311 33.16 31.96 -0.78
CA GLY A 311 32.29 32.19 0.37
C GLY A 311 31.32 31.03 0.63
N ARG A 312 30.74 30.46 -0.43
CA ARG A 312 29.83 29.30 -0.31
C ARG A 312 30.54 28.05 0.18
N PHE A 313 31.71 27.74 -0.37
CA PHE A 313 32.48 26.56 0.01
C PHE A 313 32.99 26.62 1.45
N ILE A 314 33.57 27.76 1.87
CA ILE A 314 34.14 27.91 3.22
C ILE A 314 33.08 27.79 4.32
N HIS A 315 31.86 28.27 4.05
CA HIS A 315 30.78 28.29 5.04
C HIS A 315 29.77 27.16 4.82
N SER A 316 30.07 26.21 3.92
CA SER A 316 29.20 25.10 3.52
C SER A 316 27.76 25.56 3.23
N GLN A 317 27.61 26.66 2.48
CA GLN A 317 26.33 27.21 2.09
C GLN A 317 25.93 26.73 0.69
N GLU A 318 24.62 26.66 0.44
CA GLU A 318 24.12 26.38 -0.91
C GLU A 318 24.52 27.47 -1.90
N ILE A 319 24.86 27.03 -3.11
CA ILE A 319 25.14 27.90 -4.25
C ILE A 319 23.79 28.27 -4.87
N LYS A 320 23.53 29.57 -4.92
CA LYS A 320 22.34 30.15 -5.56
C LYS A 320 22.68 30.52 -6.99
N GLU A 321 22.07 29.80 -7.94
CA GLU A 321 22.33 29.94 -9.38
C GLU A 321 22.14 31.39 -9.85
N GLU A 322 21.12 32.07 -9.34
CA GLU A 322 20.76 33.45 -9.71
C GLU A 322 21.78 34.52 -9.28
N LEU A 323 22.73 34.16 -8.41
CA LEU A 323 23.79 35.07 -7.95
C LEU A 323 25.08 34.95 -8.76
N LEU A 324 25.19 33.97 -9.67
CA LEU A 324 26.32 33.81 -10.57
C LEU A 324 26.18 34.79 -11.75
N ARG A 325 27.24 35.56 -12.02
CA ARG A 325 27.24 36.56 -13.10
C ARG A 325 27.63 35.95 -14.44
N ASP A 326 28.66 35.11 -14.45
CA ASP A 326 29.06 34.34 -15.61
C ASP A 326 28.38 32.96 -15.57
N PRO A 327 27.45 32.67 -16.50
CA PRO A 327 26.80 31.37 -16.57
C PRO A 327 27.78 30.23 -16.85
N GLY A 328 29.00 30.49 -17.36
CA GLY A 328 30.04 29.50 -17.62
C GLY A 328 31.00 29.24 -16.46
N VAL A 329 30.90 29.96 -15.34
CA VAL A 329 31.91 29.89 -14.27
C VAL A 329 32.06 28.49 -13.67
N ILE A 330 30.96 27.77 -13.47
CA ILE A 330 31.00 26.39 -12.95
C ILE A 330 31.63 25.45 -13.97
N ALA A 331 31.31 25.57 -15.26
CA ALA A 331 31.90 24.74 -16.30
C ALA A 331 33.43 24.95 -16.39
N LYS A 332 33.91 26.19 -16.25
CA LYS A 332 35.35 26.51 -16.18
C LYS A 332 36.02 25.91 -14.95
N PHE A 333 35.30 25.87 -13.82
CA PHE A 333 35.78 25.36 -12.54
C PHE A 333 35.74 23.82 -12.45
N TRP A 334 34.82 23.18 -13.18
CA TRP A 334 34.54 21.74 -13.08
C TRP A 334 35.75 20.81 -13.27
N PRO A 335 36.70 21.06 -14.20
CA PRO A 335 37.90 20.25 -14.33
C PRO A 335 38.79 20.30 -13.08
N ILE A 336 38.85 21.45 -12.39
CA ILE A 336 39.65 21.62 -11.17
C ILE A 336 39.11 20.74 -10.05
N VAL A 337 37.78 20.62 -9.96
CA VAL A 337 37.12 19.68 -9.02
C VAL A 337 37.54 18.25 -9.32
N GLY A 338 37.51 17.83 -10.58
CA GLY A 338 37.90 16.47 -10.98
C GLY A 338 39.36 16.15 -10.69
N ASP A 339 40.26 17.10 -10.94
CA ASP A 339 41.69 16.91 -10.64
C ASP A 339 41.94 16.78 -9.14
N GLN A 340 41.20 17.54 -8.31
CA GLN A 340 41.29 17.42 -6.86
C GLN A 340 40.77 16.06 -6.35
N LEU A 341 39.62 15.58 -6.86
CA LEU A 341 39.07 14.30 -6.46
C LEU A 341 39.96 13.13 -6.89
N ARG A 342 40.59 13.21 -8.07
CA ARG A 342 41.57 12.21 -8.51
C ARG A 342 42.81 12.20 -7.63
N ASP A 343 43.36 13.36 -7.27
CA ASP A 343 44.50 13.45 -6.34
C ASP A 343 44.17 12.81 -4.99
N GLU A 344 42.95 12.98 -4.47
CA GLU A 344 42.54 12.38 -3.20
C GLU A 344 42.44 10.85 -3.24
N VAL A 345 41.95 10.29 -4.35
CA VAL A 345 41.92 8.83 -4.56
C VAL A 345 43.33 8.28 -4.78
N ASP A 346 44.16 8.96 -5.56
CA ASP A 346 45.54 8.55 -5.84
C ASP A 346 46.46 8.68 -4.61
N ASN A 347 46.19 9.67 -3.75
CA ASN A 347 46.96 9.99 -2.55
C ASN A 347 46.07 10.01 -1.29
N PRO A 348 45.54 8.84 -0.86
CA PRO A 348 44.59 8.77 0.24
C PRO A 348 45.22 9.24 1.54
N LYS A 349 44.58 10.21 2.19
CA LYS A 349 44.96 10.67 3.53
C LYS A 349 44.07 9.99 4.57
N PRO A 350 44.63 9.51 5.69
CA PRO A 350 43.81 8.95 6.76
C PRO A 350 42.81 9.99 7.26
N TYR A 351 41.53 9.61 7.31
CA TYR A 351 40.51 10.44 7.97
C TYR A 351 40.84 10.57 9.45
N VAL A 352 40.84 11.80 9.95
CA VAL A 352 41.03 12.11 11.37
C VAL A 352 39.72 12.69 11.89
N PRO A 353 38.99 11.99 12.77
CA PRO A 353 37.75 12.51 13.33
C PRO A 353 37.97 13.83 14.07
N ILE A 354 37.08 14.80 13.81
CA ILE A 354 37.08 16.11 14.47
C ILE A 354 35.88 16.20 15.41
N GLU A 355 36.11 16.61 16.65
CA GLU A 355 35.07 16.71 17.67
C GLU A 355 33.97 17.71 17.24
N GLY A 356 32.72 17.23 17.21
CA GLY A 356 31.56 18.04 16.81
C GLY A 356 31.28 18.09 15.31
N VAL A 357 32.11 17.47 14.47
CA VAL A 357 31.89 17.35 13.01
C VAL A 357 31.40 15.93 12.69
N PRO A 358 30.23 15.77 12.04
CA PRO A 358 29.76 14.46 11.59
C PRO A 358 30.76 13.79 10.64
N GLU A 359 30.86 12.47 10.72
CA GLU A 359 31.67 11.71 9.76
C GLU A 359 31.11 11.86 8.33
N PRO A 360 31.98 11.90 7.31
CA PRO A 360 31.55 11.90 5.92
C PRO A 360 30.67 10.71 5.59
N THR A 361 29.65 10.95 4.75
CA THR A 361 28.70 9.90 4.32
C THR A 361 29.15 9.20 3.04
N THR A 362 30.18 9.73 2.38
CA THR A 362 30.72 9.25 1.10
C THR A 362 32.23 9.08 1.16
N THR A 363 32.75 8.05 0.49
CA THR A 363 34.20 7.85 0.34
C THR A 363 34.77 8.72 -0.81
N PRO A 364 36.09 8.96 -0.84
CA PRO A 364 36.74 9.63 -1.97
C PRO A 364 36.45 8.97 -3.33
N GLU A 365 36.42 7.64 -3.38
CA GLU A 365 36.11 6.88 -4.60
C GLU A 365 34.67 7.10 -5.06
N GLU A 366 33.71 7.13 -4.14
CA GLU A 366 32.30 7.41 -4.45
C GLU A 366 32.11 8.84 -4.96
N ARG A 367 32.85 9.81 -4.40
CA ARG A 367 32.84 11.20 -4.87
C ARG A 367 33.43 11.33 -6.27
N LEU A 368 34.57 10.69 -6.53
CA LEU A 368 35.18 10.66 -7.86
C LEU A 368 34.23 10.03 -8.88
N ALA A 369 33.64 8.88 -8.56
CA ALA A 369 32.68 8.21 -9.43
C ALA A 369 31.45 9.10 -9.73
N ARG A 370 30.96 9.86 -8.75
CA ARG A 370 29.86 10.81 -8.95
C ARG A 370 30.28 11.97 -9.87
N TRP A 371 31.49 12.50 -9.72
CA TRP A 371 32.02 13.51 -10.64
C TRP A 371 32.15 12.96 -12.06
N GLU A 372 32.69 11.74 -12.22
CA GLU A 372 32.86 11.07 -13.51
C GLU A 372 31.53 10.81 -14.23
N ALA A 373 30.44 10.55 -13.49
CA ALA A 373 29.11 10.42 -14.06
C ALA A 373 28.57 11.75 -14.61
N LEU A 374 28.88 12.87 -13.95
CA LEU A 374 28.39 14.20 -14.34
C LEU A 374 29.29 14.87 -15.38
N ALA A 375 30.60 14.63 -15.35
CA ALA A 375 31.60 15.36 -16.14
C ALA A 375 31.40 15.31 -17.67
N PRO A 376 31.04 14.17 -18.29
CA PRO A 376 30.88 14.10 -19.74
C PRO A 376 29.82 15.06 -20.29
N MET A 377 28.82 15.38 -19.47
CA MET A 377 27.70 16.25 -19.87
C MET A 377 27.95 17.73 -19.58
N MET A 378 29.03 18.10 -18.88
CA MET A 378 29.27 19.47 -18.43
C MET A 378 29.32 20.46 -19.59
N GLU A 379 30.10 20.15 -20.61
CA GLU A 379 30.23 21.03 -21.78
C GLU A 379 28.92 21.13 -22.58
N ALA A 380 28.23 20.00 -22.74
CA ALA A 380 27.06 19.91 -23.62
C ALA A 380 25.77 20.40 -22.95
N TRP A 381 25.60 20.20 -21.64
CA TRP A 381 24.33 20.42 -20.95
C TRP A 381 24.34 21.68 -20.10
N TRP A 382 25.46 22.02 -19.45
CA TRP A 382 25.50 23.07 -18.45
C TRP A 382 24.91 24.39 -18.94
N LEU A 383 25.36 24.89 -20.09
CA LEU A 383 24.89 26.18 -20.62
C LEU A 383 23.48 26.12 -21.20
N GLU A 384 23.01 24.94 -21.58
CA GLU A 384 21.73 24.73 -22.24
C GLU A 384 20.56 24.58 -21.26
N VAL A 385 20.80 24.11 -20.02
CA VAL A 385 19.73 23.86 -19.03
C VAL A 385 18.75 25.04 -18.85
N PRO A 386 19.19 26.31 -18.72
CA PRO A 386 18.25 27.42 -18.58
C PRO A 386 17.32 27.56 -19.79
N THR A 387 17.88 27.44 -21.01
CA THR A 387 17.13 27.45 -22.26
C THR A 387 16.14 26.29 -22.30
N TRP A 388 16.56 25.08 -21.92
CA TRP A 388 15.69 23.91 -21.87
C TRP A 388 14.53 24.08 -20.87
N ARG A 389 14.76 24.72 -19.72
CA ARG A 389 13.68 25.03 -18.77
C ARG A 389 12.66 25.99 -19.38
N ASP A 390 13.10 26.97 -20.17
CA ASP A 390 12.21 27.88 -20.89
C ASP A 390 11.47 27.17 -22.04
N GLU A 391 12.14 26.30 -22.78
CA GLU A 391 11.52 25.48 -23.82
C GLU A 391 10.44 24.54 -23.24
N VAL A 392 10.66 23.96 -22.05
CA VAL A 392 9.65 23.15 -21.35
C VAL A 392 8.44 23.99 -20.94
N ARG A 393 8.65 25.23 -20.47
CA ARG A 393 7.54 26.16 -20.17
C ARG A 393 6.74 26.49 -21.42
N GLU A 394 7.41 26.74 -22.55
CA GLU A 394 6.73 26.95 -23.84
C GLU A 394 5.97 25.69 -24.26
N THR A 395 6.55 24.50 -24.07
CA THR A 395 5.89 23.22 -24.37
C THR A 395 4.61 23.04 -23.54
N PHE A 396 4.64 23.44 -22.26
CA PHE A 396 3.44 23.48 -21.42
C PHE A 396 2.38 24.44 -21.98
N GLN A 397 2.77 25.63 -22.41
CA GLN A 397 1.84 26.60 -23.01
C GLN A 397 1.23 26.09 -24.33
N ARG A 398 1.98 25.33 -25.13
CA ARG A 398 1.47 24.67 -26.34
C ARG A 398 0.37 23.65 -26.02
N TRP A 399 0.50 22.93 -24.90
CA TRP A 399 -0.57 22.08 -24.37
C TRP A 399 -1.79 22.90 -23.93
N GLU A 400 -1.61 23.97 -23.17
CA GLU A 400 -2.71 24.83 -22.73
C GLU A 400 -3.47 25.47 -23.90
N ARG A 401 -2.75 25.83 -24.96
CA ARG A 401 -3.32 26.33 -26.21
C ARG A 401 -3.97 25.22 -27.06
N GLN A 402 -3.86 23.96 -26.64
CA GLN A 402 -4.35 22.78 -27.35
C GLN A 402 -3.89 22.78 -28.81
N GLU A 403 -2.60 23.05 -29.03
CA GLU A 403 -2.03 23.12 -30.38
C GLU A 403 -2.22 21.77 -31.11
N PRO A 404 -2.88 21.75 -32.28
CA PRO A 404 -3.31 20.50 -32.91
C PRO A 404 -2.17 19.50 -33.15
N ASP A 405 -0.98 19.98 -33.50
CA ASP A 405 0.17 19.12 -33.77
C ASP A 405 0.75 18.52 -32.48
N PHE A 406 0.72 19.28 -31.39
CA PHE A 406 1.18 18.82 -30.09
C PHE A 406 0.20 17.84 -29.45
N VAL A 407 -1.11 18.11 -29.54
CA VAL A 407 -2.15 17.19 -29.06
C VAL A 407 -2.07 15.85 -29.79
N ARG A 408 -1.87 15.84 -31.11
CA ARG A 408 -1.69 14.58 -31.86
C ARG A 408 -0.46 13.79 -31.41
N LEU A 409 0.65 14.49 -31.16
CA LEU A 409 1.84 13.84 -30.61
C LEU A 409 1.54 13.23 -29.24
N TRP A 410 0.89 13.98 -28.35
CA TRP A 410 0.48 13.50 -27.02
C TRP A 410 -0.44 12.28 -27.11
N GLU A 411 -1.47 12.30 -27.97
CA GLU A 411 -2.38 11.15 -28.16
C GLU A 411 -1.63 9.90 -28.62
N GLU A 412 -0.70 10.06 -29.56
CA GLU A 412 0.11 8.98 -30.11
C GLU A 412 1.03 8.36 -29.05
N THR A 413 1.81 9.16 -28.34
CA THR A 413 2.75 8.68 -27.32
C THR A 413 2.02 8.19 -26.07
N ARG A 414 0.86 8.77 -25.73
CA ARG A 414 -0.08 8.23 -24.73
C ARG A 414 -0.52 6.82 -25.12
N ALA A 415 -0.93 6.61 -26.36
CA ALA A 415 -1.33 5.29 -26.84
C ALA A 415 -0.20 4.25 -26.72
N TRP A 416 1.06 4.64 -26.96
CA TRP A 416 2.21 3.76 -26.75
C TRP A 416 2.36 3.33 -25.29
N SER A 417 2.16 4.26 -24.34
CA SER A 417 2.20 3.96 -22.91
C SER A 417 1.06 3.02 -22.51
N LEU A 418 -0.17 3.30 -22.98
CA LEU A 418 -1.35 2.49 -22.66
C LEU A 418 -1.24 1.06 -23.21
N ALA A 419 -0.67 0.89 -24.41
CA ALA A 419 -0.43 -0.43 -24.98
C ALA A 419 0.51 -1.28 -24.11
N ASP A 420 1.58 -0.68 -23.57
CA ASP A 420 2.49 -1.38 -22.65
C ASP A 420 1.81 -1.70 -21.31
N PHE A 421 1.01 -0.77 -20.77
CA PHE A 421 0.24 -1.04 -19.55
C PHE A 421 -0.76 -2.17 -19.74
N GLN A 422 -1.49 -2.20 -20.87
CA GLN A 422 -2.42 -3.29 -21.18
C GLN A 422 -1.71 -4.64 -21.25
N ARG A 423 -0.51 -4.70 -21.84
CA ARG A 423 0.31 -5.91 -21.87
C ARG A 423 0.68 -6.37 -20.45
N ILE A 424 1.15 -5.45 -19.61
CA ILE A 424 1.51 -5.74 -18.21
C ILE A 424 0.27 -6.19 -17.42
N PHE A 425 -0.85 -5.51 -17.56
CA PHE A 425 -2.09 -5.87 -16.88
C PHE A 425 -2.61 -7.23 -17.29
N THR A 426 -2.51 -7.57 -18.58
CA THR A 426 -2.84 -8.90 -19.08
C THR A 426 -1.95 -9.97 -18.42
N GLU A 427 -0.65 -9.72 -18.33
CA GLU A 427 0.31 -10.63 -17.68
C GLU A 427 0.02 -10.82 -16.18
N LEU A 428 -0.40 -9.75 -15.49
CA LEU A 428 -0.76 -9.79 -14.07
C LEU A 428 -2.16 -10.39 -13.81
N GLY A 429 -2.97 -10.63 -14.84
CA GLY A 429 -4.37 -10.99 -14.70
C GLY A 429 -5.24 -9.84 -14.16
N ALA A 430 -4.76 -8.60 -14.26
CA ALA A 430 -5.54 -7.41 -13.93
C ALA A 430 -6.59 -7.14 -15.02
N ARG A 431 -7.82 -6.89 -14.60
CA ARG A 431 -8.91 -6.46 -15.47
C ARG A 431 -9.45 -5.15 -14.94
N PHE A 432 -9.61 -4.18 -15.83
CA PHE A 432 -10.23 -2.89 -15.50
C PHE A 432 -11.49 -2.73 -16.34
N ASP A 433 -12.61 -2.50 -15.66
CA ASP A 433 -13.90 -2.22 -16.29
C ASP A 433 -14.05 -0.72 -16.62
N VAL A 434 -13.33 0.14 -15.88
CA VAL A 434 -13.34 1.59 -16.08
C VAL A 434 -11.91 2.14 -16.06
N TRP A 435 -11.63 3.03 -17.01
CA TRP A 435 -10.39 3.79 -17.09
C TRP A 435 -10.74 5.27 -16.96
N PHE A 436 -10.21 5.91 -15.95
CA PHE A 436 -10.27 7.35 -15.77
C PHE A 436 -8.94 7.96 -16.20
N PHE A 437 -8.99 9.17 -16.72
CA PHE A 437 -7.82 9.90 -17.17
C PHE A 437 -7.79 11.29 -16.55
N GLU A 438 -6.63 11.72 -16.05
CA GLU A 438 -6.46 13.07 -15.49
C GLU A 438 -6.83 14.16 -16.51
N SER A 439 -6.50 13.93 -17.78
CA SER A 439 -6.82 14.86 -18.88
C SER A 439 -8.33 15.06 -19.10
N GLU A 440 -9.18 14.13 -18.68
CA GLU A 440 -10.64 14.20 -18.88
C GLU A 440 -11.35 15.02 -17.80
N VAL A 441 -10.71 15.27 -16.66
CA VAL A 441 -11.34 15.92 -15.49
C VAL A 441 -10.69 17.26 -15.12
N GLU A 442 -9.75 17.76 -15.94
CA GLU A 442 -9.02 19.00 -15.67
C GLU A 442 -9.97 20.21 -15.53
N ASP A 443 -10.90 20.37 -16.46
CA ASP A 443 -11.86 21.48 -16.46
C ASP A 443 -12.86 21.39 -15.29
N GLU A 444 -13.37 20.20 -15.02
CA GLU A 444 -14.26 19.96 -13.88
C GLU A 444 -13.54 20.24 -12.55
N GLY A 445 -12.27 19.84 -12.43
CA GLY A 445 -11.43 20.12 -11.28
C GLY A 445 -11.26 21.63 -11.03
N ARG A 446 -11.03 22.42 -12.10
CA ARG A 446 -10.94 23.89 -11.99
C ARG A 446 -12.25 24.50 -11.50
N GLN A 447 -13.39 24.02 -12.00
CA GLN A 447 -14.70 24.47 -11.55
C GLN A 447 -14.93 24.14 -10.06
N ILE A 448 -14.55 22.94 -9.61
CA ILE A 448 -14.66 22.55 -8.20
C ILE A 448 -13.83 23.49 -7.30
N VAL A 449 -12.60 23.84 -7.70
CA VAL A 449 -11.77 24.79 -6.94
C VAL A 449 -12.44 26.16 -6.84
N GLN A 450 -13.00 26.67 -7.94
CA GLN A 450 -13.74 27.93 -7.94
C GLN A 450 -14.95 27.88 -7.01
N ASP A 451 -15.74 26.81 -7.06
CA ASP A 451 -16.90 26.63 -6.16
C ASP A 451 -16.49 26.56 -4.69
N LEU A 452 -15.33 25.95 -4.38
CA LEU A 452 -14.80 25.88 -3.02
C LEU A 452 -14.34 27.26 -2.49
N LEU A 453 -13.77 28.09 -3.35
CA LEU A 453 -13.41 29.48 -3.04
C LEU A 453 -14.66 30.31 -2.77
N GLU A 454 -15.67 30.21 -3.62
CA GLU A 454 -16.94 30.94 -3.47
C GLU A 454 -17.70 30.54 -2.18
N ARG A 455 -17.58 29.27 -1.78
CA ARG A 455 -18.16 28.76 -0.53
C ARG A 455 -17.34 29.10 0.72
N GLY A 456 -16.18 29.74 0.57
CA GLY A 456 -15.25 30.04 1.67
C GLY A 456 -14.68 28.79 2.34
N ILE A 457 -14.63 27.66 1.63
CA ILE A 457 -14.01 26.41 2.09
C ILE A 457 -12.53 26.39 1.69
N ALA A 458 -12.19 26.95 0.52
CA ALA A 458 -10.83 27.19 0.08
C ALA A 458 -10.47 28.69 0.20
N GLU A 459 -9.18 28.98 0.30
CA GLU A 459 -8.64 30.34 0.27
C GLU A 459 -7.43 30.41 -0.66
N ILE A 460 -7.15 31.61 -1.18
CA ILE A 460 -5.90 31.86 -1.91
C ILE A 460 -4.79 32.05 -0.88
N SER A 461 -3.78 31.19 -0.94
CA SER A 461 -2.57 31.29 -0.15
C SER A 461 -1.37 31.27 -1.10
N ASP A 462 -0.42 32.18 -0.90
CA ASP A 462 0.86 32.19 -1.62
C ASP A 462 1.79 31.02 -1.19
N GLY A 463 1.28 30.08 -0.39
CA GLY A 463 1.98 28.91 0.12
C GLY A 463 2.28 28.99 1.63
N LEU A 464 3.13 28.06 2.10
CA LEU A 464 3.86 28.13 3.38
C LEU A 464 5.26 28.69 3.15
#